data_AF-A0A7S2E533-F1
#
_entry.id   AF-A0A7S2E533-F1
#
_cell.length_a   1.000
_cell.length_b   1.000
_cell.length_c   1.000
_cell.angle_alpha   90.00
_cell.angle_beta   90.00
_cell.angle_gamma   90.00
#
_symmetry.space_group_name_H-M   'P 1'
#
loop_
_entity.id
_entity.type
_entity.pdbx_description
1 polymer ?
#
loop_
_entity_poly.entity_id
_entity_poly.type
_entity_poly.pdbx_seq_one_letter_code
_entity_poly.pdbx_strand_id
1 'polypeptide(L)'
;LSVLINIIPAVSGIITSAPLTEEMKVKGLMAQNQFNFVFQLLVRAFAIPGNPTILVIDDLQWADTSSLNLIKTLVMDTKSRNFLFVGSFRNDEVNEEHPLACQLRFIEKSVPITSIKTTNISKTSLND
;
A
#
# COMPACT_ATOMS: atom_id res chain seq x y z
N LEU A 1 18.68 -0.36 0.87
CA LEU A 1 18.73 1.09 0.58
C LEU A 1 19.13 1.40 -0.86
N SER A 2 20.17 0.74 -1.40
CA SER A 2 20.60 0.88 -2.81
C SER A 2 19.46 0.69 -3.81
N VAL A 3 18.57 -0.28 -3.58
CA VAL A 3 17.40 -0.53 -4.44
C VAL A 3 16.43 0.66 -4.48
N LEU A 4 16.18 1.35 -3.36
CA LEU A 4 15.26 2.50 -3.35
C LEU A 4 15.89 3.79 -3.88
N ILE A 5 17.20 3.99 -3.69
CA ILE A 5 17.89 5.13 -4.30
C ILE A 5 17.83 5.02 -5.83
N ASN A 6 17.88 3.80 -6.37
CA ASN A 6 17.75 3.56 -7.80
C ASN A 6 16.32 3.77 -8.34
N ILE A 7 15.28 3.62 -7.49
CA ILE A 7 13.87 3.72 -7.91
C ILE A 7 13.29 5.12 -7.63
N ILE A 8 13.66 5.75 -6.50
CA ILE A 8 13.22 7.09 -6.12
C ILE A 8 14.43 7.86 -5.57
N PRO A 9 15.26 8.48 -6.44
CA PRO A 9 16.49 9.17 -6.03
C PRO A 9 16.28 10.23 -4.94
N ALA A 10 15.11 10.88 -4.92
CA ALA A 10 14.73 11.88 -3.91
C ALA A 10 14.73 11.35 -2.47
N VAL A 11 14.61 10.04 -2.28
CA VAL A 11 14.61 9.39 -0.96
C VAL A 11 16.01 9.39 -0.32
N SER A 12 17.08 9.57 -1.12
CA SER A 12 18.46 9.66 -0.62
C SER A 12 18.70 10.83 0.34
N GLY A 13 17.93 11.93 0.22
CA GLY A 13 18.05 13.09 1.09
C GLY A 13 17.22 13.01 2.38
N ILE A 14 16.23 12.10 2.42
CA ILE A 14 15.28 11.96 3.54
C ILE A 14 15.73 10.86 4.51
N ILE A 15 16.39 9.81 4.01
CA ILE A 15 16.90 8.73 4.85
C ILE A 15 18.32 9.07 5.32
N THR A 16 18.44 9.82 6.41
CA THR A 16 19.71 9.97 7.12
C THR A 16 20.04 8.67 7.85
N SER A 17 20.98 7.90 7.28
CA SER A 17 21.79 6.85 7.90
C SER A 17 21.10 5.93 8.92
N ALA A 18 20.26 5.01 8.45
CA ALA A 18 20.11 3.73 9.16
C ALA A 18 21.30 2.84 8.75
N PRO A 19 22.03 2.20 9.69
CA PRO A 19 23.22 1.42 9.34
C PRO A 19 22.78 0.17 8.57
N LEU A 20 23.18 0.11 7.30
CA LEU A 20 23.00 -1.07 6.45
C LEU A 20 24.18 -2.00 6.73
N THR A 21 23.98 -3.02 7.55
CA THR A 21 24.97 -4.08 7.71
C THR A 21 24.96 -5.01 6.48
N GLU A 22 26.15 -5.52 6.13
CA GLU A 22 26.49 -6.36 4.96
C GLU A 22 25.68 -7.67 4.82
N GLU A 23 24.75 -7.97 5.72
CA GLU A 23 24.01 -9.24 5.79
C GLU A 23 22.84 -9.35 4.79
N MET A 24 22.52 -8.28 4.05
CA MET A 24 21.36 -8.21 3.16
C MET A 24 21.57 -8.88 1.78
N LYS A 25 22.49 -9.84 1.65
CA LYS A 25 22.88 -10.54 0.39
C LYS A 25 22.12 -11.85 0.08
N VAL A 26 20.93 -12.09 0.65
CA VAL A 26 20.14 -13.30 0.31
C VAL A 26 19.02 -12.96 -0.68
N LYS A 27 19.23 -13.33 -1.93
CA LYS A 27 18.45 -12.94 -3.12
C LYS A 27 17.05 -13.57 -3.12
N GLY A 28 16.00 -12.75 -3.14
CA GLY A 28 14.61 -13.18 -3.35
C GLY A 28 13.68 -12.71 -2.25
N LEU A 29 13.39 -13.58 -1.27
CA LEU A 29 12.43 -13.28 -0.20
C LEU A 29 12.91 -12.17 0.76
N MET A 30 14.22 -12.10 1.04
CA MET A 30 14.75 -10.97 1.81
C MET A 30 14.62 -9.67 1.02
N ALA A 31 14.80 -9.68 -0.31
CA ALA A 31 14.69 -8.46 -1.11
C ALA A 31 13.26 -7.89 -1.09
N GLN A 32 12.22 -8.73 -1.18
CA GLN A 32 10.83 -8.26 -1.05
C GLN A 32 10.51 -7.74 0.36
N ASN A 33 10.92 -8.47 1.40
CA ASN A 33 10.70 -8.02 2.78
C ASN A 33 11.43 -6.72 3.08
N GLN A 34 12.66 -6.56 2.56
CA GLN A 34 13.43 -5.33 2.67
C GLN A 34 12.77 -4.19 1.88
N PHE A 35 12.28 -4.45 0.68
CA PHE A 35 11.54 -3.47 -0.11
C PHE A 35 10.30 -3.00 0.66
N ASN A 36 9.46 -3.93 1.12
CA ASN A 36 8.26 -3.62 1.91
C ASN A 36 8.61 -2.81 3.17
N PHE A 37 9.65 -3.22 3.90
CA PHE A 37 10.10 -2.51 5.10
C PHE A 37 10.56 -1.09 4.81
N VAL A 38 11.37 -0.88 3.76
CA VAL A 38 11.80 0.48 3.43
C VAL A 38 10.64 1.33 2.91
N PHE A 39 9.69 0.74 2.17
CA PHE A 39 8.49 1.46 1.75
C PHE A 39 7.60 1.85 2.95
N GLN A 40 7.51 1.00 3.98
CA GLN A 40 6.89 1.40 5.26
C GLN A 40 7.62 2.58 5.90
N LEU A 41 8.97 2.57 5.92
CA LEU A 41 9.74 3.70 6.44
C LEU A 41 9.47 4.99 5.65
N LEU A 42 9.36 4.89 4.33
CA LEU A 42 9.01 6.01 3.46
C LEU A 42 7.63 6.57 3.83
N VAL A 43 6.62 5.72 3.94
CA VAL A 43 5.26 6.15 4.32
C VAL A 43 5.27 6.79 5.71
N ARG A 44 5.96 6.21 6.70
CA ARG A 44 6.10 6.79 8.05
C ARG A 44 6.75 8.17 8.05
N ALA A 45 7.71 8.41 7.15
CA ALA A 45 8.38 9.71 7.06
C ALA A 45 7.44 10.83 6.62
N PHE A 46 6.39 10.50 5.86
CA PHE A 46 5.35 11.47 5.45
C PHE A 46 4.14 11.48 6.38
N ALA A 47 3.74 10.32 6.91
CA ALA A 47 2.58 10.13 7.78
C ALA A 47 2.86 10.53 9.24
N ILE A 48 3.32 11.77 9.45
CA ILE A 48 3.63 12.33 10.78
C ILE A 48 2.44 13.11 11.37
N PRO A 49 2.41 13.32 12.70
CA PRO A 49 1.43 14.21 13.32
C PRO A 49 1.44 15.60 12.68
N GLY A 50 0.25 16.10 12.30
CA GLY A 50 0.10 17.38 11.61
C GLY A 50 0.28 17.34 10.09
N ASN A 51 0.70 16.20 9.52
CA ASN A 51 0.80 15.99 8.07
C ASN A 51 0.23 14.61 7.68
N PRO A 52 -1.11 14.48 7.56
CA PRO A 52 -1.71 13.22 7.15
C PRO A 52 -1.37 12.89 5.69
N THR A 53 -0.99 11.63 5.45
CA THR A 53 -0.68 11.12 4.10
C THR A 53 -1.81 10.24 3.61
N ILE A 54 -2.25 10.46 2.37
CA ILE A 54 -3.25 9.62 1.70
C ILE A 54 -2.59 8.96 0.48
N LEU A 55 -2.67 7.63 0.38
CA LEU A 55 -2.30 6.89 -0.81
C LEU A 55 -3.56 6.38 -1.50
N VAL A 56 -3.78 6.81 -2.75
CA VAL A 56 -4.92 6.40 -3.58
C VAL A 56 -4.42 5.53 -4.71
N ILE A 57 -4.99 4.33 -4.87
CA ILE A 57 -4.67 3.40 -5.96
C ILE A 57 -5.96 2.96 -6.64
N ASP A 58 -5.96 3.02 -7.96
CA ASP A 58 -7.07 2.56 -8.79
C ASP A 58 -6.82 1.14 -9.35
N ASP A 59 -7.88 0.49 -9.81
CA ASP A 59 -7.88 -0.82 -10.46
C ASP A 59 -7.17 -1.94 -9.66
N LEU A 60 -7.46 -2.05 -8.35
CA LEU A 60 -6.83 -3.06 -7.49
C LEU A 60 -7.14 -4.51 -7.90
N GLN A 61 -8.18 -4.75 -8.69
CA GLN A 61 -8.48 -6.08 -9.24
C GLN A 61 -7.36 -6.62 -10.15
N TRP A 62 -6.51 -5.76 -10.71
CA TRP A 62 -5.39 -6.18 -11.57
C TRP A 62 -4.04 -6.23 -10.84
N ALA A 63 -4.02 -5.92 -9.54
CA ALA A 63 -2.79 -5.96 -8.76
C ALA A 63 -2.33 -7.41 -8.53
N ASP A 64 -1.03 -7.63 -8.74
CA ASP A 64 -0.41 -8.92 -8.43
C ASP A 64 -0.33 -9.17 -6.92
N THR A 65 -0.08 -10.42 -6.54
CA THR A 65 -0.02 -10.83 -5.13
C THR A 65 1.06 -10.07 -4.34
N SER A 66 2.18 -9.73 -4.98
CA SER A 66 3.28 -8.99 -4.34
C SER A 66 2.86 -7.55 -3.99
N SER A 67 2.16 -6.88 -4.90
CA SER A 67 1.61 -5.53 -4.71
C SER A 67 0.54 -5.52 -3.63
N LEU A 68 -0.37 -6.50 -3.64
CA LEU A 68 -1.39 -6.64 -2.61
C LEU A 68 -0.77 -6.91 -1.22
N ASN A 69 0.30 -7.71 -1.18
CA ASN A 69 1.06 -7.93 0.06
C ASN A 69 1.73 -6.65 0.57
N LEU A 70 2.24 -5.79 -0.32
CA LEU A 70 2.77 -4.48 0.06
C LEU A 70 1.66 -3.62 0.67
N ILE A 71 0.51 -3.49 -0.01
CA ILE A 71 -0.63 -2.70 0.49
C ILE A 71 -1.05 -3.17 1.89
N LYS A 72 -1.22 -4.48 2.07
CA LYS A 72 -1.47 -5.07 3.39
C LYS A 72 -0.41 -4.68 4.41
N THR A 73 0.87 -4.79 4.04
CA THR A 73 2.00 -4.44 4.92
C THR A 73 1.96 -2.96 5.34
N LEU A 74 1.52 -2.06 4.46
CA LEU A 74 1.40 -0.63 4.77
C LEU A 74 0.18 -0.33 5.65
N VAL A 75 -0.99 -0.85 5.29
CA VAL A 75 -2.25 -0.59 6.01
C VAL A 75 -2.24 -1.19 7.42
N MET A 76 -1.56 -2.33 7.60
CA MET A 76 -1.44 -2.97 8.92
C MET A 76 -0.32 -2.39 9.80
N ASP A 77 0.42 -1.39 9.33
CA ASP A 77 1.49 -0.79 10.10
C ASP A 77 0.95 0.14 11.21
N THR A 78 0.91 -0.36 12.45
CA THR A 78 0.41 0.36 13.63
C THR A 78 1.23 1.61 14.00
N LYS A 79 2.42 1.79 13.41
CA LYS A 79 3.26 2.97 13.61
C LYS A 79 2.86 4.15 12.71
N SER A 80 2.10 3.91 11.64
CA SER A 80 1.68 4.92 10.66
C SER A 80 0.29 5.48 10.99
N ARG A 81 0.16 6.19 12.12
CA ARG A 81 -1.14 6.66 12.64
C ARG A 81 -1.81 7.77 11.81
N ASN A 82 -1.05 8.47 10.97
CA ASN A 82 -1.54 9.56 10.12
C ASN A 82 -1.54 9.15 8.64
N PHE A 83 -1.88 7.89 8.36
CA PHE A 83 -1.92 7.32 7.02
C PHE A 83 -3.33 6.82 6.68
N LEU A 84 -3.81 7.16 5.49
CA LEU A 84 -5.04 6.62 4.91
C LEU A 84 -4.73 5.99 3.56
N PHE A 85 -5.19 4.75 3.36
CA PHE A 85 -5.17 4.08 2.06
C PHE A 85 -6.58 4.08 1.46
N VAL A 86 -6.69 4.48 0.20
CA VAL A 86 -7.93 4.43 -0.57
C VAL A 86 -7.68 3.58 -1.81
N GLY A 87 -8.54 2.58 -2.01
CA GLY A 87 -8.45 1.67 -3.14
C GLY A 87 -9.80 1.52 -3.83
N SER A 88 -9.80 1.55 -5.15
CA SER A 88 -10.96 1.16 -5.96
C SER A 88 -10.72 -0.19 -6.62
N PHE A 89 -11.80 -0.96 -6.75
CA PHE A 89 -11.80 -2.17 -7.55
C PHE A 89 -13.19 -2.45 -8.10
N ARG A 90 -13.24 -3.22 -9.18
CA ARG A 90 -14.49 -3.69 -9.79
C ARG A 90 -15.02 -4.93 -9.07
N ASN A 91 -16.23 -4.84 -8.55
CA ASN A 91 -16.83 -5.90 -7.72
C ASN A 91 -17.26 -7.14 -8.53
N ASP A 92 -17.39 -7.03 -9.84
CA ASP A 92 -17.68 -8.10 -10.78
C ASP A 92 -16.42 -8.86 -11.24
N GLU A 93 -15.23 -8.25 -11.13
CA GLU A 93 -13.95 -8.88 -11.45
C GLU A 93 -13.29 -9.58 -10.23
N VAL A 94 -13.81 -9.38 -9.02
CA VAL A 94 -13.21 -9.87 -7.76
C VAL A 94 -14.15 -10.86 -7.08
N ASN A 95 -13.94 -12.16 -7.34
CA ASN A 95 -14.65 -13.24 -6.67
C ASN A 95 -14.04 -13.59 -5.29
N GLU A 96 -14.65 -14.55 -4.57
CA GLU A 96 -14.22 -14.91 -3.22
C GLU A 96 -12.80 -15.50 -3.14
N GLU A 97 -12.34 -16.14 -4.22
CA GLU A 97 -11.02 -16.76 -4.35
C GLU A 97 -9.95 -15.76 -4.85
N HIS A 98 -10.37 -14.58 -5.31
CA HIS A 98 -9.46 -13.57 -5.84
C HIS A 98 -8.45 -13.11 -4.75
N PRO A 99 -7.16 -12.93 -5.09
CA PRO A 99 -6.14 -12.50 -4.13
C PRO A 99 -6.53 -11.25 -3.33
N LEU A 100 -7.12 -10.25 -4.00
CA LEU A 100 -7.63 -9.04 -3.35
C LEU A 100 -8.68 -9.36 -2.26
N ALA A 101 -9.68 -10.19 -2.57
CA ALA A 101 -10.73 -10.56 -1.63
C ALA A 101 -10.15 -11.27 -0.40
N CYS A 102 -9.18 -12.16 -0.61
CA CYS A 102 -8.48 -12.86 0.48
C CYS A 102 -7.73 -11.88 1.40
N GLN A 103 -7.01 -10.91 0.83
CA GLN A 103 -6.27 -9.92 1.61
C GLN A 103 -7.20 -8.96 2.37
N LEU A 104 -8.30 -8.50 1.74
CA LEU A 104 -9.29 -7.65 2.39
C LEU A 104 -9.88 -8.32 3.64
N ARG A 105 -10.30 -9.59 3.54
CA ARG A 105 -10.79 -10.37 4.70
C ARG A 105 -9.77 -10.48 5.83
N PHE A 106 -8.48 -10.48 5.51
CA PHE A 106 -7.42 -10.50 6.53
C PHE A 106 -7.25 -9.12 7.18
N ILE A 107 -7.24 -8.06 6.38
CA ILE A 107 -7.05 -6.69 6.85
C ILE A 107 -8.23 -6.24 7.71
N GLU A 108 -9.47 -6.58 7.33
CA GLU A 108 -10.70 -6.22 8.06
C GLU A 108 -10.70 -6.69 9.52
N LYS A 109 -9.94 -7.75 9.84
CA LYS A 109 -9.81 -8.26 11.21
C LYS A 109 -8.94 -7.38 12.11
N SER A 110 -8.08 -6.55 11.53
CA SER A 110 -7.02 -5.82 12.25
C SER A 110 -7.09 -4.31 12.07
N VAL A 111 -7.67 -3.83 10.96
CA VAL A 111 -7.69 -2.42 10.59
C VAL A 111 -9.10 -2.02 10.17
N PRO A 112 -9.62 -0.85 10.60
CA PRO A 112 -10.91 -0.35 10.14
C PRO A 112 -10.91 -0.16 8.63
N ILE A 113 -11.88 -0.75 7.93
CA ILE A 113 -12.12 -0.57 6.50
C ILE A 113 -13.52 0.01 6.30
N THR A 114 -13.60 1.02 5.44
CA THR A 114 -14.88 1.55 4.95
C THR A 114 -14.99 1.19 3.48
N SER A 115 -16.03 0.44 3.11
CA SER A 115 -16.33 0.11 1.72
C SER A 115 -17.46 1.01 1.21
N ILE A 116 -17.23 1.67 0.09
CA ILE A 116 -18.21 2.52 -0.58
C ILE A 116 -18.57 1.85 -1.90
N LYS A 117 -19.76 1.26 -1.98
CA LYS A 117 -20.25 0.66 -3.21
C LYS A 117 -20.84 1.75 -4.10
N THR A 118 -20.22 1.99 -5.25
CA THR A 118 -20.76 2.88 -6.28
C THR A 118 -21.75 2.11 -7.15
N THR A 119 -22.85 2.76 -7.51
CA THR A 119 -23.80 2.25 -8.51
C THR A 119 -23.51 2.89 -9.86
N ASN A 120 -23.99 2.27 -10.93
CA ASN A 120 -23.95 2.88 -12.26
C ASN A 120 -24.64 4.25 -12.24
N ILE A 121 -24.12 5.16 -13.06
CA ILE A 121 -24.70 6.49 -13.25
C ILE A 121 -26.12 6.30 -13.82
N SER A 122 -27.14 6.74 -13.10
CA SER A 122 -28.50 6.82 -13.62
C SER A 122 -28.60 7.92 -14.68
N LYS A 123 -29.44 7.73 -15.70
CA LYS A 123 -29.66 8.73 -16.76
C LYS A 123 -30.06 10.12 -16.24
N THR A 124 -30.68 10.18 -15.06
CA THR A 124 -31.09 11.42 -14.37
C THR A 124 -29.95 12.18 -13.69
N SER A 125 -28.74 11.60 -13.61
CA SER A 125 -27.55 12.21 -13.00
C SER A 125 -26.57 12.78 -14.02
N LEU A 126 -26.88 12.62 -15.31
CA LEU A 126 -26.18 13.32 -16.38
C LEU A 126 -26.82 14.70 -16.46
N ASN A 127 -26.07 15.75 -16.11
CA ASN A 127 -26.47 17.10 -16.48
C ASN A 127 -26.47 17.16 -18.01
N ASP A 128 -27.63 17.39 -18.61
CA ASP A 128 -27.76 17.81 -20.01
C ASP A 128 -27.04 19.15 -20.24
#